data_AF-A0AAP0G590-F1
#
_entry.id   AF-A0AAP0G590-F1
#
_cell.length_a   1.000
_cell.length_b   1.000
_cell.length_c   1.000
_cell.angle_alpha   90.00
_cell.angle_beta   90.00
_cell.angle_gamma   90.00
#
_symmetry.space_group_name_H-M   'P 1'
#
loop_
_entity.id
_entity.type
_entity.pdbx_description
1 polymer ?
#
loop_
_entity_poly.entity_id
_entity_poly.type
_entity_poly.pdbx_seq_one_letter_code
_entity_poly.pdbx_strand_id
1 'polypeptide(L)'
;MCFDFSEQERFDASESIVLIPLPTRSMLLMISAHDSIAMYLAIEPQSFCFYVIAASKRKSEFSTEAGSKYLILGAFSSGIFLFGCDRTTIDQTSLETCREREKRLSFLSRRATVP
;
A
#
# COMPACT_ATOMS: atom_id res chain seq x y z
N MET A 1 28.23 -3.72 1.43
CA MET A 1 27.88 -2.60 0.54
C MET A 1 27.04 -1.52 1.24
N CYS A 2 25.85 -1.79 1.79
CA CYS A 2 25.11 -0.75 2.55
C CYS A 2 25.81 -0.35 3.87
N PHE A 3 26.47 -1.31 4.53
CA PHE A 3 27.17 -1.08 5.81
C PHE A 3 28.36 -0.11 5.69
N ASP A 4 29.17 -0.21 4.63
CA ASP A 4 30.27 0.74 4.32
C ASP A 4 29.79 2.17 4.11
N PHE A 5 28.64 2.35 3.46
CA PHE A 5 28.10 3.68 3.17
C PHE A 5 27.71 4.44 4.45
N SER A 6 27.32 3.71 5.50
CA SER A 6 26.93 4.27 6.80
C SER A 6 28.13 4.65 7.68
N GLU A 7 29.33 4.12 7.42
CA GLU A 7 30.58 4.52 8.10
C GLU A 7 31.17 5.79 7.46
N GLN A 8 30.99 5.97 6.16
CA GLN A 8 31.54 7.10 5.40
C GLN A 8 30.79 8.42 5.66
N GLU A 9 29.46 8.35 5.83
CA GLU A 9 28.64 9.47 6.26
C GLU A 9 28.22 9.23 7.71
N ARG A 10 28.72 10.08 8.61
CA ARG A 10 28.49 10.06 10.06
C ARG A 10 27.01 10.33 10.41
N PHE A 11 26.13 9.47 9.93
CA PHE A 11 24.72 9.41 10.29
C PHE A 11 24.62 9.01 11.76
N ASP A 12 23.71 9.65 12.49
CA ASP A 12 23.39 9.26 13.85
C ASP A 12 22.89 7.82 13.81
N ALA A 13 23.75 6.88 14.20
CA ALA A 13 23.57 5.44 14.01
C ALA A 13 22.22 4.89 14.54
N SER A 14 21.58 5.63 15.45
CA SER A 14 20.27 5.32 16.00
C SER A 14 19.12 5.42 14.99
N GLU A 15 19.14 6.36 14.03
CA GLU A 15 18.03 6.53 13.08
C GLU A 15 18.02 5.43 12.01
N SER A 16 19.19 5.12 11.43
CA SER A 16 19.34 4.09 10.39
C SER A 16 19.00 2.68 10.88
N ILE A 17 19.28 2.37 12.15
CA ILE A 17 19.00 1.06 12.76
C ILE A 17 17.50 0.75 12.83
N VAL A 18 16.66 1.78 13.03
CA VAL A 18 15.20 1.59 13.11
C VAL A 18 14.56 1.67 11.73
N LEU A 19 15.09 2.53 10.84
CA LEU A 19 14.54 2.78 9.50
C LEU A 19 14.75 1.63 8.50
N ILE A 20 15.77 0.79 8.66
CA ILE A 20 16.02 -0.36 7.77
C ILE A 20 15.04 -1.53 8.00
N PRO A 21 14.80 -2.01 9.24
CA PRO A 21 13.90 -3.15 9.46
C PRO A 21 12.41 -2.79 9.38
N LEU A 22 12.03 -1.52 9.58
CA LEU A 22 10.64 -1.07 9.53
C LEU A 22 9.94 -1.39 8.18
N PRO A 23 10.49 -1.02 6.99
CA PRO A 23 9.87 -1.33 5.71
C PRO A 23 9.82 -2.83 5.42
N THR A 24 10.79 -3.62 5.90
CA THR A 24 10.75 -5.09 5.80
C THR A 24 9.57 -5.67 6.56
N ARG A 25 9.26 -5.14 7.74
CA ARG A 25 8.09 -5.58 8.52
C ARG A 25 6.77 -5.24 7.80
N SER A 26 6.71 -4.09 7.15
CA SER A 26 5.56 -3.69 6.32
C SER A 26 5.38 -4.59 5.10
N MET A 27 6.46 -5.00 4.42
CA MET A 27 6.40 -5.99 3.34
C MET A 27 5.82 -7.33 3.81
N LEU A 28 6.15 -7.77 5.03
CA LEU A 28 5.56 -8.99 5.61
C LEU A 28 4.06 -8.85 5.84
N LEU A 29 3.59 -7.66 6.27
CA LEU A 29 2.15 -7.37 6.39
C LEU A 29 1.45 -7.38 5.03
N MET A 30 2.12 -6.89 3.97
CA MET A 30 1.59 -6.90 2.61
C MET A 30 1.33 -8.31 2.10
N ILE A 31 2.23 -9.27 2.39
CA ILE A 31 2.08 -10.68 1.98
C ILE A 31 0.85 -11.33 2.64
N SER A 32 0.48 -10.89 3.84
CA SER A 32 -0.68 -11.39 4.58
C SER A 32 -1.99 -10.64 4.27
N ALA A 33 -1.95 -9.62 3.41
CA ALA A 33 -3.12 -8.79 3.14
C ALA A 33 -4.10 -9.51 2.20
N HIS A 34 -5.33 -9.74 2.68
CA HIS A 34 -6.41 -10.33 1.89
C HIS A 34 -7.39 -9.31 1.32
N ASP A 35 -7.39 -8.08 1.86
CA ASP A 35 -8.26 -6.99 1.44
C ASP A 35 -7.43 -5.86 0.82
N SER A 36 -8.01 -5.16 -0.16
CA SER A 36 -7.36 -4.06 -0.88
C SER A 36 -6.97 -2.92 0.07
N ILE A 37 -7.77 -2.66 1.11
CA ILE A 37 -7.48 -1.66 2.14
C ILE A 37 -6.29 -2.08 3.00
N ALA A 38 -6.20 -3.37 3.35
CA ALA A 38 -5.05 -3.90 4.10
C ALA A 38 -3.75 -3.82 3.27
N MET A 39 -3.84 -4.05 1.96
CA MET A 39 -2.71 -3.88 1.04
C MET A 39 -2.26 -2.41 0.98
N TYR A 40 -3.19 -1.46 0.89
CA TYR A 40 -2.88 -0.02 0.95
C TYR A 40 -2.14 0.35 2.24
N LEU A 41 -2.69 -0.09 3.38
CA LEU A 41 -2.14 0.19 4.70
C LEU A 41 -0.75 -0.41 4.92
N ALA A 42 -0.41 -1.51 4.22
CA ALA A 42 0.93 -2.09 4.26
C ALA A 42 1.95 -1.32 3.39
N ILE A 43 1.50 -0.77 2.25
CA ILE A 43 2.37 -0.03 1.31
C ILE A 43 2.72 1.37 1.83
N GLU A 44 1.82 2.03 2.54
CA GLU A 44 2.02 3.38 3.07
C GLU A 44 3.24 3.50 4.01
N PRO A 45 3.38 2.70 5.08
CA PRO A 45 4.53 2.78 5.99
C PRO A 45 5.83 2.34 5.32
N GLN A 46 5.78 1.42 4.34
CA GLN A 46 6.96 1.04 3.56
C GLN A 46 7.49 2.23 2.75
N SER A 47 6.60 2.94 2.07
CA SER A 47 6.93 4.10 1.23
C SER A 47 7.41 5.29 2.07
N PHE A 48 6.80 5.49 3.24
CA PHE A 48 7.20 6.53 4.19
C PHE A 48 8.64 6.32 4.69
N CYS A 49 9.04 5.10 5.02
CA CYS A 49 10.42 4.80 5.43
C CYS A 49 11.42 5.13 4.32
N PHE A 50 11.11 4.76 3.07
CA PHE A 50 11.97 5.09 1.93
C PHE A 50 12.07 6.59 1.68
N TYR A 51 10.99 7.34 1.86
CA TYR A 51 11.04 8.81 1.80
C TYR A 51 12.00 9.39 2.85
N VAL A 52 11.89 8.93 4.10
CA VAL A 52 12.75 9.41 5.20
C VAL A 52 14.21 9.04 4.95
N ILE A 53 14.50 7.83 4.44
CA ILE A 53 15.86 7.41 4.08
C ILE A 53 16.42 8.30 2.95
N ALA A 54 15.63 8.60 1.92
CA ALA A 54 16.04 9.44 0.80
C ALA A 54 16.30 10.91 1.20
N ALA A 55 15.55 11.42 2.18
CA ALA A 55 15.68 12.77 2.73
C ALA A 55 16.69 12.88 3.90
N SER A 56 17.26 11.76 4.34
CA SER A 56 18.07 11.70 5.56
C SER A 56 19.38 12.50 5.43
N LYS A 57 19.91 12.68 4.21
CA LYS A 57 21.14 13.44 3.94
C LYS A 57 20.90 14.95 3.93
N ARG A 58 20.56 15.51 5.10
CA ARG A 58 20.23 16.94 5.31
C ARG A 58 21.33 17.93 4.90
N LYS A 59 22.60 17.49 4.79
CA LYS A 59 23.72 18.36 4.41
C LYS A 59 23.79 18.67 2.91
N SER A 60 23.00 17.96 2.09
CA SER A 60 22.97 18.18 0.64
C SER A 60 21.57 18.63 0.24
N GLU A 61 21.46 19.82 -0.35
CA GLU A 61 20.19 20.36 -0.85
C GLU A 61 19.53 19.42 -1.87
N PHE A 62 20.33 18.68 -2.64
CA PHE A 62 19.87 17.66 -3.58
C PHE A 62 19.12 16.50 -2.91
N SER A 63 19.50 16.08 -1.70
CA SER A 63 18.81 14.98 -0.99
C SER A 63 17.45 15.43 -0.46
N THR A 64 17.37 16.66 0.04
CA THR A 64 16.11 17.27 0.49
C THR A 64 15.14 17.46 -0.68
N GLU A 65 15.65 17.90 -1.85
CA GLU A 65 14.86 18.05 -3.07
C GLU A 65 14.43 16.70 -3.66
N ALA A 66 15.31 15.70 -3.67
CA ALA A 66 14.96 14.36 -4.13
C ALA A 66 13.89 13.74 -3.21
N GLY A 67 14.07 13.85 -1.90
CA GLY A 67 13.08 13.41 -0.92
C GLY A 67 11.70 13.99 -1.21
N SER A 68 11.58 15.31 -1.28
CA SER A 68 10.28 15.97 -1.50
C SER A 68 9.60 15.54 -2.81
N LYS A 69 10.39 15.34 -3.88
CA LYS A 69 9.88 14.75 -5.14
C LYS A 69 9.34 13.34 -4.95
N TYR A 70 10.07 12.47 -4.24
CA TYR A 70 9.62 11.09 -3.94
C TYR A 70 8.35 11.06 -3.08
N LEU A 71 8.19 11.99 -2.14
CA LEU A 71 6.96 12.09 -1.33
C LEU A 71 5.76 12.43 -2.20
N ILE A 72 5.87 13.45 -3.04
CA ILE A 72 4.77 13.89 -3.91
C ILE A 72 4.40 12.77 -4.90
N LEU A 73 5.39 12.11 -5.49
CA LEU A 73 5.17 11.01 -6.42
C LEU A 73 4.53 9.79 -5.72
N GLY A 74 4.95 9.51 -4.49
CA GLY A 74 4.37 8.47 -3.64
C GLY A 74 2.91 8.76 -3.27
N ALA A 75 2.60 9.97 -2.83
CA ALA A 75 1.24 10.39 -2.51
C ALA A 75 0.32 10.32 -3.74
N PHE A 76 0.80 10.75 -4.90
CA PHE A 76 0.05 10.67 -6.15
C PHE A 76 -0.21 9.21 -6.57
N SER A 77 0.80 8.35 -6.51
CA SER A 77 0.65 6.92 -6.83
C SER A 77 -0.29 6.21 -5.85
N SER A 78 -0.22 6.56 -4.56
CA SER A 78 -1.07 6.04 -3.51
C SER A 78 -2.54 6.43 -3.72
N GLY A 79 -2.80 7.67 -4.15
CA GLY A 79 -4.15 8.12 -4.52
C GLY A 79 -4.74 7.37 -5.72
N ILE A 80 -3.93 7.11 -6.76
CA ILE A 80 -4.38 6.30 -7.91
C ILE A 80 -4.68 4.85 -7.48
N PHE A 81 -3.81 4.26 -6.65
CA PHE A 81 -4.01 2.90 -6.15
C PHE A 81 -5.31 2.79 -5.33
N LEU A 82 -5.54 3.71 -4.39
CA LEU A 82 -6.74 3.72 -3.56
C LEU A 82 -8.01 3.95 -4.40
N PHE A 83 -7.95 4.82 -5.41
CA PHE A 83 -9.06 5.01 -6.34
C PHE A 83 -9.38 3.74 -7.16
N GLY A 84 -8.34 2.99 -7.55
CA GLY A 84 -8.50 1.68 -8.18
C GLY A 84 -9.15 0.67 -7.24
N CYS A 85 -8.65 0.57 -6.01
CA CYS A 85 -9.17 -0.33 -4.98
C CYS A 85 -10.64 -0.04 -4.67
N ASP A 86 -11.00 1.22 -4.46
CA ASP A 86 -12.39 1.64 -4.21
C ASP A 86 -13.33 1.15 -5.32
N ARG A 87 -12.97 1.41 -6.59
CA ARG A 87 -13.76 0.92 -7.72
C ARG A 87 -13.87 -0.60 -7.77
N THR A 88 -12.78 -1.33 -7.53
CA THR A 88 -12.82 -2.79 -7.51
C THR A 88 -13.67 -3.35 -6.37
N THR A 89 -13.65 -2.71 -5.20
CA THR A 89 -14.47 -3.08 -4.05
C THR A 89 -15.95 -2.81 -4.32
N ILE A 90 -16.29 -1.69 -4.97
CA ILE A 90 -17.67 -1.38 -5.38
C ILE A 90 -18.19 -2.38 -6.41
N ASP A 91 -17.35 -2.82 -7.34
CA ASP A 91 -17.71 -3.83 -8.35
C ASP A 91 -17.96 -5.21 -7.71
N GLN A 92 -17.09 -5.64 -6.79
CA GLN A 92 -17.27 -6.86 -5.99
C GLN A 92 -18.60 -6.85 -5.23
N THR A 93 -18.93 -5.72 -4.59
CA THR A 93 -20.18 -5.55 -3.83
C THR A 93 -21.41 -5.63 -4.76
N SER A 94 -21.31 -5.07 -5.97
CA SER A 94 -22.38 -5.11 -6.97
C SER A 94 -22.59 -6.50 -7.54
N LEU A 95 -21.52 -7.27 -7.78
CA LEU A 95 -21.59 -8.64 -8.27
C LEU A 95 -22.16 -9.61 -7.24
N GLU A 96 -21.77 -9.49 -5.96
CA GLU A 96 -22.37 -10.26 -4.87
C GLU A 96 -23.89 -9.99 -4.78
N THR A 97 -24.31 -8.73 -4.91
CA THR A 97 -25.72 -8.35 -4.93
C THR A 97 -26.47 -8.91 -6.15
N CYS A 98 -25.85 -8.87 -7.32
CA CYS A 98 -26.46 -9.39 -8.56
C CYS A 98 -26.58 -10.92 -8.52
N ARG A 99 -25.54 -11.61 -8.02
CA ARG A 99 -25.53 -13.06 -7.80
C ARG A 99 -26.60 -13.49 -6.80
N GLU A 100 -26.84 -12.71 -5.74
CA GLU A 100 -27.91 -12.97 -4.77
C GLU A 100 -29.31 -12.82 -5.40
N ARG A 101 -29.49 -11.84 -6.27
CA ARG A 101 -30.73 -11.65 -7.04
C ARG A 101 -30.97 -12.78 -8.04
N GLU A 102 -29.93 -13.27 -8.70
CA GLU A 102 -30.00 -14.39 -9.64
C GLU A 102 -30.37 -15.70 -8.92
N LYS A 103 -29.77 -15.95 -7.74
CA LYS A 103 -30.19 -17.06 -6.87
C LYS A 103 -31.66 -16.94 -6.48
N ARG A 104 -32.15 -15.77 -6.06
CA ARG A 104 -33.59 -15.58 -5.76
C ARG A 104 -34.49 -15.80 -6.97
N LEU A 105 -34.09 -15.35 -8.15
CA LEU A 105 -34.87 -15.53 -9.39
C LEU A 105 -34.94 -16.99 -9.82
N SER A 106 -33.85 -17.76 -9.69
CA SER A 106 -33.86 -19.21 -9.93
C SER A 106 -34.72 -19.98 -8.92
N PHE A 107 -34.76 -19.55 -7.66
CA PHE A 107 -35.68 -20.08 -6.65
C PHE A 107 -37.15 -19.78 -6.96
N LEU A 108 -37.47 -18.56 -7.41
CA LEU A 108 -38.83 -18.20 -7.82
C LEU A 108 -39.26 -18.93 -9.09
N SER A 109 -38.36 -19.10 -10.06
CA SER A 109 -38.61 -19.87 -11.29
C SER A 109 -38.88 -21.35 -10.99
N ARG A 110 -38.13 -21.98 -10.07
CA ARG A 110 -38.41 -23.34 -9.59
C ARG A 110 -39.72 -23.48 -8.81
N ARG A 111 -40.21 -22.40 -8.18
CA ARG A 111 -41.52 -22.39 -7.49
C ARG A 111 -42.69 -22.26 -8.46
N ALA A 112 -42.50 -21.61 -9.61
CA ALA A 112 -43.52 -21.42 -10.63
C ALA A 112 -43.69 -22.63 -11.57
N THR A 113 -42.80 -23.62 -11.51
CA THR A 113 -42.84 -24.85 -12.34
C THR A 113 -43.46 -26.06 -11.63
N VAL A 114 -43.91 -25.92 -10.37
CA VAL A 114 -44.65 -26.97 -9.67
C VAL A 114 -46.15 -26.70 -9.83
N PRO A 115 -46.93 -27.65 -10.41
CA PRO A 115 -48.36 -27.50 -10.69
C PRO A 115 -49.24 -27.48 -9.44
#